data_AF-A0ZZ83-F1
#
_entry.id   AF-A0ZZ83-F1
#
_cell.length_a   1.000
_cell.length_b   1.000
_cell.length_c   1.000
_cell.angle_alpha   90.00
_cell.angle_beta   90.00
_cell.angle_gamma   90.00
#
_symmetry.space_group_name_H-M   'P 1'
#
loop_
_entity.id
_entity.type
_entity.pdbx_description
1 polymer ?
#
loop_
_entity_poly.entity_id
_entity_poly.type
_entity_poly.pdbx_seq_one_letter_code
_entity_poly.pdbx_strand_id
1 'polypeptide(L)' 'MAVPKKRTSTSKKRIRKNVWKKKGYWAALKAFSLAKSLSTGNSKSFFVRQINLE' A
#
# COMPACT_ATOMS: atom_id res chain seq x y z
N MET A 1 -35.30 5.59 -2.45
CA MET A 1 -33.94 5.46 -1.88
C MET A 1 -33.89 6.14 -0.53
N ALA A 2 -33.15 5.59 0.44
CA ALA A 2 -32.97 6.24 1.75
C ALA A 2 -32.01 7.45 1.63
N VAL A 3 -32.35 8.56 2.31
CA VAL A 3 -31.58 9.82 2.29
C VAL A 3 -31.00 10.08 3.68
N PRO A 4 -29.74 10.54 3.81
CA PRO A 4 -29.16 10.84 5.12
C PRO A 4 -29.84 12.07 5.73
N LYS A 5 -30.38 11.93 6.95
CA LYS A 5 -31.03 13.04 7.67
C LYS A 5 -30.07 14.17 8.04
N LYS A 6 -28.80 13.84 8.30
CA LYS A 6 -27.75 14.79 8.70
C LYS A 6 -26.44 14.44 7.99
N ARG A 7 -25.64 15.47 7.69
CA ARG A 7 -24.28 15.28 7.17
C ARG A 7 -23.39 14.57 8.18
N THR A 8 -22.44 13.78 7.68
CA THR A 8 -21.43 13.18 8.55
C THR A 8 -20.46 14.22 9.09
N SER A 9 -20.09 14.13 10.37
CA SER A 9 -19.13 15.06 10.97
C SER A 9 -17.76 14.97 10.29
N THR A 10 -17.00 16.07 10.34
CA THR A 10 -15.66 16.15 9.75
C THR A 10 -14.72 15.08 10.32
N SER A 11 -14.78 14.85 11.63
CA SER A 11 -14.02 13.78 12.32
C SER A 11 -14.39 12.39 11.79
N LYS A 12 -15.68 12.02 11.76
CA LYS A 12 -16.14 10.71 11.24
C LYS A 12 -15.74 10.49 9.78
N LYS A 13 -15.77 11.54 8.96
CA LYS A 13 -15.30 11.50 7.56
C LYS A 13 -13.79 11.24 7.49
N ARG A 14 -12.97 11.90 8.32
CA ARG A 14 -11.51 11.70 8.37
C ARG A 14 -11.14 10.29 8.81
N ILE A 15 -11.78 9.75 9.84
CA ILE A 15 -11.53 8.38 10.34
C ILE A 15 -11.73 7.36 9.22
N ARG A 16 -12.84 7.44 8.48
CA ARG A 16 -13.10 6.55 7.33
C ARG A 16 -12.03 6.64 6.25
N LYS A 17 -11.58 7.86 5.91
CA LYS A 17 -10.48 8.05 4.95
C LYS A 17 -9.15 7.48 5.47
N ASN A 18 -8.87 7.61 6.76
CA ASN A 18 -7.65 7.08 7.36
C ASN A 18 -7.61 5.55 7.34
N VAL A 19 -8.75 4.87 7.52
CA VAL A 19 -8.84 3.40 7.36
C VAL A 19 -8.44 2.98 5.94
N TRP A 20 -8.89 3.70 4.92
CA TRP A 20 -8.47 3.43 3.54
C TRP A 20 -6.97 3.69 3.33
N LYS A 21 -6.45 4.83 3.83
CA LYS A 21 -5.02 5.17 3.75
C LYS A 21 -4.12 4.18 4.50
N LYS A 22 -4.58 3.59 5.61
CA LYS A 22 -3.83 2.61 6.42
C LYS A 22 -3.45 1.36 5.62
N LYS A 23 -4.19 1.01 4.56
CA LYS A 23 -3.84 -0.10 3.67
C LYS A 23 -2.51 0.14 2.94
N GLY A 24 -2.21 1.39 2.60
CA GLY A 24 -0.95 1.77 1.95
C GLY A 24 0.28 1.53 2.83
N TYR A 25 0.17 1.72 4.15
CA TYR A 25 1.25 1.43 5.09
C TYR A 25 1.66 -0.05 5.05
N TRP A 26 0.69 -0.96 5.07
CA TRP A 26 0.96 -2.40 4.97
C TRP A 26 1.56 -2.80 3.62
N ALA A 27 1.12 -2.17 2.53
CA ALA A 27 1.71 -2.39 1.21
C ALA A 27 3.17 -1.91 1.16
N ALA A 28 3.47 -0.75 1.75
CA ALA A 28 4.83 -0.21 1.82
C ALA A 28 5.77 -1.12 2.63
N LEU A 29 5.32 -1.66 3.77
CA LEU A 29 6.11 -2.61 4.55
C LEU A 29 6.46 -3.87 3.77
N LYS A 30 5.48 -4.45 3.05
CA LYS A 30 5.71 -5.62 2.20
C LYS A 30 6.66 -5.31 1.04
N ALA A 31 6.48 -4.17 0.38
CA ALA A 31 7.35 -3.73 -0.71
C ALA A 31 8.79 -3.51 -0.24
N PHE A 32 8.99 -2.91 0.95
CA PHE A 32 10.32 -2.71 1.52
C PHE A 32 11.01 -4.04 1.84
N SER A 33 10.32 -4.97 2.48
CA SER A 33 10.83 -6.32 2.76
C SER A 33 11.24 -7.04 1.46
N LEU A 34 10.38 -6.98 0.45
CA LEU A 34 10.64 -7.56 -0.86
C LEU A 34 11.88 -6.93 -1.52
N ALA A 35 11.97 -5.60 -1.57
CA ALA A 35 13.11 -4.90 -2.15
C ALA A 35 14.43 -5.32 -1.49
N LYS A 36 14.47 -5.41 -0.16
CA LYS A 36 15.66 -5.87 0.57
C LYS A 36 16.05 -7.31 0.20
N SER A 37 15.08 -8.21 0.03
CA SER A 37 15.32 -9.58 -0.41
C SER A 37 15.92 -9.63 -1.83
N LEU A 38 15.41 -8.80 -2.74
CA LEU A 38 15.86 -8.73 -4.13
C LEU A 38 17.25 -8.10 -4.27
N SER A 39 17.55 -7.08 -3.47
CA SER A 39 18.85 -6.39 -3.51
C SER A 39 20.05 -7.30 -3.22
N THR A 40 19.86 -8.43 -2.53
CA THR A 40 20.96 -9.37 -2.24
C THR A 40 21.26 -10.35 -3.36
N GLY A 41 20.36 -10.52 -4.34
CA GLY A 41 20.53 -11.49 -5.45
C GLY A 41 20.44 -12.98 -5.05
N ASN A 42 20.25 -13.30 -3.77
CA ASN A 42 20.25 -14.68 -3.26
C ASN A 42 18.91 -15.42 -3.43
N SER A 43 17.86 -14.71 -3.88
CA SER A 43 16.51 -15.26 -4.00
C SER A 43 16.40 -16.19 -5.22
N LYS A 44 16.23 -17.50 -4.99
CA LYS A 44 16.09 -18.49 -6.08
C LYS A 44 14.68 -18.61 -6.66
N SER A 45 13.66 -18.15 -5.93
CA SER A 45 12.25 -18.29 -6.31
C SER A 45 11.68 -17.11 -7.09
N PHE A 46 12.33 -15.95 -7.06
CA PHE A 46 11.83 -14.72 -7.66
C PHE A 46 12.92 -14.08 -8.53
N PHE A 47 12.60 -13.90 -9.81
CA PHE A 47 13.51 -13.32 -10.80
C PHE A 47 13.01 -11.94 -11.24
N VAL A 48 13.93 -10.98 -11.35
CA VAL A 48 13.69 -9.66 -11.94
C VAL A 48 14.57 -9.54 -13.18
N ARG A 49 13.98 -9.19 -14.32
CA ARG A 49 14.75 -8.90 -15.54
C ARG A 49 15.58 -7.63 -15.32
N GLN A 50 16.90 -7.77 -15.35
CA GLN A 50 17.78 -6.61 -15.45
C GLN A 50 17.65 -6.03 -16.86
N ILE A 51 17.20 -4.77 -16.94
CA ILE A 51 17.25 -4.01 -18.18
C ILE A 51 18.54 -3.21 -18.09
N ASN A 52 19.54 -3.62 -18.85
CA ASN A 52 20.71 -2.78 -19.08
C ASN A 52 20.22 -1.58 -19.91
N LEU A 53 20.44 -0.37 -19.40
CA LEU A 53 20.22 0.86 -20.15
C LEU A 53 21.48 1.15 -20.97
N GLU A 54 21.74 0.30 -21.96
CA GLU A 54 22.75 0.45 -23.02
C GLU A 54 22.18 -0.20 -24.29
#